data_AF-A0A836LXD8-F1
#
_entry.id   AF-A0A836LXD8-F1
#
_cell.length_a   1.000
_cell.length_b   1.000
_cell.length_c   1.000
_cell.angle_alpha   90.00
_cell.angle_beta   90.00
_cell.angle_gamma   90.00
#
_symmetry.space_group_name_H-M   'P 1'
#
loop_
_entity.id
_entity.type
_entity.pdbx_description
1 polymer ?
#
loop_
_entity_poly.entity_id
_entity_poly.type
_entity_poly.pdbx_seq_one_letter_code
_entity_poly.pdbx_strand_id
1 'polypeptide(L)'
;MPNLVLPTRALYVVNKAIDLFHHRGFHLIGVDRIVKESEITKATFYNYFHSKERLIEICLMVQKEKLQEQVVAMVEYDLST
;
A
#
# COMPACT_ATOMS: atom_id res chain seq x y z
N MET A 1 8.00 15.20 -4.01
CA MET A 1 6.76 14.40 -3.98
C MET A 1 6.09 14.71 -2.66
N PRO A 2 4.75 14.86 -2.56
CA PRO A 2 4.14 15.12 -1.26
C PRO A 2 4.45 13.92 -0.36
N ASN A 3 5.08 14.18 0.79
CA ASN A 3 5.31 13.16 1.82
C ASN A 3 3.94 12.61 2.24
N LEU A 4 3.59 11.41 1.78
CA LEU A 4 2.32 10.79 2.12
C LEU A 4 2.40 10.27 3.55
N VAL A 5 2.02 11.11 4.51
CA VAL A 5 1.96 10.73 5.92
C VAL A 5 0.62 10.07 6.20
N LEU A 6 0.62 8.74 6.30
CA LEU A 6 -0.58 7.97 6.64
C LEU A 6 -0.63 7.67 8.15
N PRO A 7 -1.81 7.76 8.79
CA PRO A 7 -2.00 7.20 10.13
C PRO A 7 -1.65 5.71 10.15
N THR A 8 -1.15 5.20 11.28
CA THR A 8 -0.73 3.80 11.43
C THR A 8 -1.80 2.80 10.98
N ARG A 9 -3.08 3.08 11.27
CA ARG A 9 -4.22 2.27 10.80
C ARG A 9 -4.41 2.29 9.29
N ALA A 10 -4.24 3.44 8.64
CA ALA A 10 -4.32 3.52 7.18
C ALA A 10 -3.14 2.79 6.53
N LEU A 11 -1.93 2.91 7.09
CA LEU A 11 -0.76 2.17 6.63
C LEU A 11 -0.95 0.65 6.75
N TYR A 12 -1.58 0.17 7.83
CA TYR A 12 -1.94 -1.24 7.98
C TYR A 12 -2.84 -1.72 6.84
N VAL A 13 -3.88 -0.94 6.49
CA VAL A 13 -4.78 -1.26 5.37
C VAL A 13 -4.02 -1.25 4.04
N VAL A 14 -3.09 -0.32 3.83
CA VAL A 14 -2.25 -0.29 2.61
C VAL A 14 -1.42 -1.57 2.48
N ASN A 15 -0.73 -2.00 3.54
CA ASN A 15 0.04 -3.25 3.49
C ASN A 15 -0.85 -4.47 3.20
N LYS A 16 -2.01 -4.58 3.86
CA LYS A 16 -2.98 -5.64 3.58
C LYS A 16 -3.51 -5.60 2.15
N ALA A 17 -3.77 -4.41 1.62
CA ALA A 17 -4.24 -4.24 0.24
C ALA A 17 -3.17 -4.65 -0.78
N ILE A 18 -1.90 -4.31 -0.55
CA ILE A 18 -0.77 -4.76 -1.38
C ILE A 18 -0.76 -6.30 -1.47
N ASP A 19 -0.84 -6.99 -0.32
CA ASP A 19 -0.86 -8.46 -0.27
C ASP A 19 -2.05 -9.03 -1.06
N LEU A 20 -3.25 -8.47 -0.86
CA LEU A 20 -4.46 -8.90 -1.55
C LEU A 20 -4.38 -8.70 -3.07
N PHE A 21 -3.82 -7.57 -3.51
CA PHE A 21 -3.68 -7.25 -4.93
C PHE A 21 -2.64 -8.11 -5.62
N HIS A 22 -1.53 -8.46 -4.96
CA HIS A 22 -0.51 -9.34 -5.54
C HIS A 22 -1.05 -10.71 -5.94
N HIS A 23 -1.93 -11.29 -5.13
CA HIS A 23 -2.41 -12.65 -5.40
C HIS A 23 -3.56 -12.73 -6.41
N ARG A 24 -4.33 -11.65 -6.60
CA ARG A 24 -5.59 -11.71 -7.37
C ARG A 24 -5.80 -10.56 -8.35
N GLY A 25 -4.89 -9.59 -8.41
CA GLY A 25 -5.02 -8.39 -9.24
C GLY A 25 -6.06 -7.39 -8.71
N PHE A 26 -6.02 -6.17 -9.23
CA PHE A 26 -6.83 -5.06 -8.72
C PHE A 26 -8.33 -5.24 -8.95
N HIS A 27 -8.74 -5.84 -10.08
CA HIS A 27 -10.16 -5.96 -10.43
C HIS A 27 -10.92 -6.96 -9.56
N LEU A 28 -10.27 -8.06 -9.14
CA LEU A 28 -10.92 -9.12 -8.35
C LEU A 28 -11.07 -8.77 -6.87
N ILE A 29 -10.34 -7.77 -6.37
CA ILE A 29 -10.40 -7.34 -4.97
C ILE A 29 -11.32 -6.12 -4.85
N GLY A 30 -12.50 -6.31 -4.28
CA GLY A 30 -13.44 -5.24 -3.94
C GLY A 30 -13.14 -4.59 -2.58
N VAL A 31 -13.70 -3.41 -2.34
CA VAL A 31 -13.61 -2.69 -1.06
C VAL A 31 -14.10 -3.55 0.10
N ASP A 32 -15.19 -4.31 -0.09
CA ASP A 32 -15.75 -5.23 0.91
C ASP A 32 -14.71 -6.22 1.46
N ARG A 33 -13.86 -6.77 0.59
CA ARG A 33 -12.84 -7.71 1.02
C ARG A 33 -11.72 -6.99 1.76
N ILE A 34 -11.29 -5.83 1.27
CA ILE A 34 -10.23 -5.04 1.92
C ILE A 34 -10.65 -4.67 3.34
N VAL A 35 -11.88 -4.18 3.53
CA VAL A 35 -12.36 -3.76 4.85
C VAL A 35 -12.54 -4.94 5.80
N LYS A 36 -12.97 -6.11 5.28
CA LYS A 36 -13.06 -7.36 6.05
C LYS A 36 -11.69 -7.84 6.53
N GLU A 37 -10.71 -7.92 5.63
CA GLU A 37 -9.36 -8.45 5.90
C GLU A 37 -8.50 -7.45 6.71
N SER A 38 -8.90 -6.17 6.75
CA SER A 38 -8.23 -5.12 7.51
C SER A 38 -8.95 -4.74 8.81
N GLU A 39 -10.07 -5.40 9.12
CA GLU A 39 -10.88 -5.16 10.33
C GLU A 39 -11.29 -3.69 10.52
N ILE A 40 -11.70 -3.03 9.42
CA ILE A 40 -12.23 -1.66 9.45
C ILE A 40 -13.63 -1.60 8.84
N THR A 41 -14.32 -0.48 9.04
CA THR A 41 -15.60 -0.23 8.38
C THR A 41 -15.40 0.38 6.98
N LYS A 42 -16.41 0.26 6.10
CA LYS A 42 -16.43 1.00 4.81
C LYS A 42 -16.32 2.51 5.01
N ALA A 43 -16.99 3.07 6.02
CA ALA A 43 -16.90 4.50 6.32
C ALA A 43 -15.45 4.90 6.65
N THR A 44 -14.76 4.13 7.49
CA THR A 44 -13.34 4.33 7.81
C THR A 44 -12.46 4.22 6.56
N PHE A 45 -12.72 3.25 5.68
CA PHE A 45 -12.00 3.10 4.42
C PHE A 45 -12.12 4.35 3.55
N TYR A 46 -13.34 4.82 3.31
CA TYR A 46 -13.57 5.99 2.45
C TYR A 46 -13.06 7.28 3.10
N ASN A 47 -13.03 7.36 4.44
CA ASN A 47 -12.38 8.46 5.15
C ASN A 47 -10.86 8.47 4.94
N TYR A 48 -10.21 7.31 4.88
CA TYR A 48 -8.76 7.21 4.66
C TYR A 48 -8.36 7.40 3.19
N PHE A 49 -9.11 6.82 2.27
CA PHE A 49 -8.64 6.64 0.90
C PHE A 49 -9.50 7.34 -0.14
N HIS A 50 -10.71 7.79 0.19
CA HIS A 50 -11.71 8.38 -0.72
C HIS A 50 -12.24 7.46 -1.83
N SER A 51 -11.40 6.63 -2.43
CA SER A 51 -11.78 5.64 -3.44
C SER A 51 -10.84 4.43 -3.43
N LYS A 52 -11.24 3.37 -4.13
CA LYS A 52 -10.38 2.19 -4.32
C LYS A 52 -9.20 2.51 -5.21
N GLU A 53 -9.41 3.34 -6.23
CA GLU A 53 -8.41 3.78 -7.19
C GLU A 53 -7.30 4.57 -6.48
N ARG A 54 -7.69 5.45 -5.54
CA ARG A 54 -6.73 6.19 -4.73
C ARG A 54 -5.95 5.27 -3.77
N LEU A 55 -6.58 4.25 -3.20
CA LEU A 55 -5.85 3.23 -2.44
C LEU A 55 -4.85 2.48 -3.35
N ILE A 56 -5.24 2.12 -4.57
CA ILE A 56 -4.33 1.45 -5.52
C ILE A 56 -3.13 2.34 -5.84
N GLU A 57 -3.36 3.62 -6.12
CA GLU A 57 -2.30 4.61 -6.35
C GLU A 57 -1.32 4.66 -5.16
N ILE A 58 -1.84 4.75 -3.94
CA ILE A 58 -1.05 4.73 -2.70
C ILE A 58 -0.24 3.43 -2.58
N CYS A 59 -0.85 2.28 -2.86
CA CYS A 59 -0.15 0.99 -2.83
C CYS A 59 1.02 0.96 -3.83
N LEU A 60 0.81 1.46 -5.05
CA LEU A 60 1.86 1.53 -6.07
C LEU A 60 3.00 2.48 -5.66
N MET A 61 2.68 3.62 -5.04
CA MET A 61 3.68 4.56 -4.52
C MET A 61 4.54 3.91 -3.43
N VAL A 62 3.91 3.29 -2.43
CA VAL A 62 4.62 2.61 -1.33
C VAL A 62 5.51 1.48 -1.85
N GLN A 63 5.04 0.70 -2.81
CA GLN A 63 5.85 -0.36 -3.40
C GLN A 63 7.03 0.16 -4.21
N LYS A 64 6.81 1.23 -4.98
CA LYS A 64 7.88 1.89 -5.72
C LYS A 64 8.96 2.40 -4.77
N GLU A 65 8.59 3.09 -3.70
CA GLU A 65 9.53 3.61 -2.70
C GLU A 65 10.33 2.48 -2.05
N LYS A 66 9.67 1.41 -1.58
CA LYS A 66 10.35 0.22 -1.03
C LYS A 66 11.33 -0.40 -2.02
N LEU A 67 10.94 -0.50 -3.30
CA LEU A 67 11.82 -1.04 -4.34
C LEU A 67 13.04 -0.14 -4.57
N GLN A 68 12.85 1.18 -4.59
CA GLN A 68 13.95 2.13 -4.71
C GLN A 68 14.92 2.01 -3.52
N GLU A 69 14.42 1.92 -2.30
CA GLU A 69 15.23 1.70 -1.09
C GLU A 69 16.04 0.39 -1.16
N GLN A 70 15.41 -0.70 -1.60
CA GLN A 70 16.10 -1.99 -1.75
C GLN A 70 17.22 -1.93 -2.80
N VAL A 71 16.97 -1.27 -3.94
CA VAL A 71 17.98 -1.10 -4.98
C VAL A 71 19.15 -0.27 -4.47
N VAL A 72 18.89 0.85 -3.76
CA VAL A 72 19.95 1.68 -3.18
C VAL A 72 20.78 0.88 -2.18
N ALA A 73 20.15 0.14 -1.28
CA ALA A 73 20.85 -0.68 -0.29
C ALA A 73 21.75 -1.75 -0.93
N MET A 74 21.33 -2.35 -2.05
CA MET A 74 22.16 -3.30 -2.80
C MET A 74 23.39 -2.63 -3.41
N VAL A 75 23.23 -1.45 -4.03
CA VAL A 75 24.34 -0.72 -4.66
C VAL A 75 25.32 -0.19 -3.61
N GLU A 76 24.85 0.30 -2.48
CA GLU A 76 25.72 0.76 -1.38
C GLU A 76 26.49 -0.39 -0.74
N TYR A 77 25.88 -1.58 -0.63
CA TYR A 77 26.58 -2.78 -0.16
C TYR A 77 27.73 -3.17 -1.09
N ASP A 78 27.49 -3.21 -2.41
CA ASP A 78 28.50 -3.56 -3.42
C ASP A 78 29.68 -2.57 -3.49
N LEU A 79 29.49 -1.31 -3.07
CA LEU A 79 30.56 -0.29 -2.99
C LEU A 79 31.37 -0.33 -1.68
N SER A 80 30.92 -1.12 -0.70
CA SER A 80 31.54 -1.25 0.63
C SER A 80 32.34 -2.54 0.84
N THR A 81 32.30 -3.45 -0.14
CA THR A 81 33.11 -4.68 -0.26
C THR A 81 34.15 -4.56 -1.36
#